data_AF-A0A7C3Y8V5-F1
#
_entry.id   AF-A0A7C3Y8V5-F1
#
_cell.length_a   1.000
_cell.length_b   1.000
_cell.length_c   1.000
_cell.angle_alpha   90.00
_cell.angle_beta   90.00
_cell.angle_gamma   90.00
#
_symmetry.space_group_name_H-M   'P 1'
#
loop_
_entity.id
_entity.type
_entity.pdbx_description
1 polymer ?
#
loop_
_entity_poly.entity_id
_entity_poly.type
_entity_poly.pdbx_seq_one_letter_code
_entity_poly.pdbx_strand_id
1 'polypeptide(L)'
;MSALRVHEDQCRKILGEPFTEVHQFLDQYNDPVAHPFTAHLHRRRLHHLTGLQLVAQRFGGLAFLAACLHILEDCLGYLPQESDYDTGVV
;
A
#
# COMPACT_ATOMS: atom_id res chain seq x y z
N MET A 1 0.90 -6.58 8.06
CA MET A 1 1.69 -6.07 6.93
C MET A 1 2.41 -7.25 6.33
N SER A 2 2.06 -7.60 5.11
CA SER A 2 2.78 -8.63 4.36
C SER A 2 4.17 -8.12 4.00
N ALA A 3 5.13 -9.02 3.85
CA ALA A 3 6.45 -8.62 3.40
C ALA A 3 6.42 -8.23 1.92
N LEU A 4 7.29 -7.31 1.48
CA LEU A 4 7.42 -6.88 0.08
C LEU A 4 7.34 -8.06 -0.91
N ARG A 5 8.10 -9.13 -0.65
CA ARG A 5 8.13 -10.32 -1.49
C ARG A 5 6.76 -10.98 -1.66
N VAL A 6 5.92 -10.97 -0.62
CA VAL A 6 4.57 -11.56 -0.68
C VAL A 6 3.71 -10.76 -1.66
N HIS A 7 3.74 -9.44 -1.56
CA HIS A 7 3.03 -8.54 -2.49
C HIS A 7 3.52 -8.72 -3.93
N GLU A 8 4.83 -8.78 -4.13
CA GLU A 8 5.43 -9.00 -5.46
C GLU A 8 5.01 -10.34 -6.06
N ASP A 9 5.03 -11.42 -5.28
CA ASP A 9 4.63 -12.76 -5.73
C ASP A 9 3.12 -12.79 -6.08
N GLN A 10 2.29 -12.05 -5.34
CA GLN A 10 0.86 -11.92 -5.63
C GLN A 10 0.61 -11.12 -6.90
N CYS A 11 1.29 -9.98 -7.08
CA CYS A 11 1.21 -9.18 -8.30
C CYS A 11 1.71 -9.96 -9.52
N ARG A 12 2.80 -10.72 -9.43
CA ARG A 12 3.27 -11.59 -10.53
C ARG A 12 2.20 -12.59 -10.96
N LYS A 13 1.49 -13.19 -10.01
CA LYS A 13 0.43 -14.18 -10.28
C LYS A 13 -0.79 -13.57 -10.94
N ILE A 14 -1.20 -12.37 -10.53
CA ILE A 14 -2.47 -11.75 -10.94
C ILE A 14 -2.30 -10.79 -12.13
N LEU A 15 -1.24 -9.99 -12.11
CA LEU A 15 -0.99 -8.88 -13.04
C LEU A 15 0.21 -9.13 -13.98
N GLY A 16 0.97 -10.21 -13.77
CA GLY A 16 2.10 -10.60 -14.62
C GLY A 16 3.43 -9.93 -14.29
N GLU A 17 3.45 -8.93 -13.40
CA GLU A 17 4.65 -8.19 -13.00
C GLU A 17 4.69 -7.95 -11.48
N PRO A 18 5.87 -7.76 -10.86
CA PRO A 18 6.00 -7.61 -9.41
C PRO A 18 5.61 -6.22 -8.87
N PHE A 19 5.64 -5.17 -9.70
CA PHE A 19 5.37 -3.79 -9.29
C PHE A 19 6.16 -3.33 -8.04
N THR A 20 7.42 -3.75 -7.91
CA THR A 20 8.29 -3.46 -6.75
C THR A 20 8.29 -1.99 -6.33
N GLU A 21 8.43 -1.07 -7.30
CA GLU A 21 8.45 0.37 -7.03
C GLU A 21 7.15 0.91 -6.43
N VAL A 22 6.01 0.30 -6.79
CA VAL A 22 4.69 0.66 -6.25
C VAL A 22 4.61 0.26 -4.78
N HIS A 23 5.02 -0.96 -4.44
CA HIS A 23 5.01 -1.45 -3.06
C HIS A 23 5.97 -0.64 -2.18
N GLN A 24 7.19 -0.37 -2.66
CA GLN A 24 8.14 0.47 -1.97
C GLN A 24 7.62 1.90 -1.77
N PHE A 25 6.91 2.44 -2.75
CA PHE A 25 6.30 3.77 -2.62
C PHE A 25 5.19 3.79 -1.55
N LEU A 26 4.30 2.81 -1.54
CA LEU A 26 3.25 2.72 -0.51
C LEU A 26 3.84 2.59 0.90
N ASP A 27 4.91 1.82 1.04
CA ASP A 27 5.54 1.50 2.32
C ASP A 27 6.71 2.42 2.68
N GLN A 28 6.94 3.49 1.92
CA GLN A 28 8.13 4.35 2.10
C GLN A 28 8.25 4.97 3.50
N TYR A 29 7.14 5.05 4.24
CA TYR A 29 7.09 5.56 5.61
C TYR A 29 7.21 4.48 6.68
N ASN A 30 7.26 3.20 6.30
CA ASN A 30 7.43 2.06 7.19
C ASN A 30 8.92 1.79 7.49
N ASP A 31 9.63 2.82 7.95
CA ASP A 31 11.05 2.72 8.32
C ASP A 31 11.21 3.03 9.82
N PRO A 32 11.32 2.02 10.70
CA PRO A 32 11.52 2.23 12.13
C PRO A 32 12.86 2.88 12.49
N VAL A 33 13.87 2.86 11.61
CA VAL A 33 15.17 3.50 11.86
C VAL A 33 15.05 5.00 11.59
N ALA A 34 14.45 5.39 10.46
CA ALA A 34 14.22 6.79 10.12
C ALA A 34 13.05 7.42 10.91
N HIS A 35 12.04 6.62 11.25
CA HIS A 35 10.77 7.05 11.84
C HIS A 35 10.36 6.18 13.05
N PRO A 36 11.17 6.11 14.12
CA PRO A 36 10.98 5.16 15.22
C PRO A 36 9.63 5.27 15.93
N PHE A 37 9.04 6.46 15.97
CA PHE A 37 7.77 6.70 16.66
C PHE A 37 6.55 6.69 15.74
N THR A 38 6.73 6.72 14.42
CA THR A 38 5.63 6.92 13.46
C THR A 38 5.60 5.89 12.34
N ALA A 39 6.61 5.03 12.20
CA ALA A 39 6.64 3.98 11.18
C ALA A 39 5.41 3.06 11.24
N HIS A 40 4.89 2.78 12.44
CA HIS A 40 3.69 1.98 12.62
C HIS A 40 2.41 2.63 12.05
N LEU A 41 2.43 3.95 11.80
CA LEU A 41 1.32 4.71 11.22
C LEU A 41 1.43 4.88 9.71
N HIS A 42 2.40 4.24 9.04
CA HIS A 42 2.63 4.41 7.59
C HIS A 42 1.37 4.17 6.75
N ARG A 43 0.52 3.23 7.14
CA ARG A 43 -0.74 2.92 6.44
C ARG A 43 -1.65 4.14 6.32
N ARG A 44 -1.68 5.00 7.33
CA ARG A 44 -2.45 6.26 7.33
C ARG A 44 -1.98 7.24 6.26
N ARG A 45 -0.81 7.04 5.67
CA ARG A 45 -0.24 7.94 4.66
C ARG A 45 -0.65 7.59 3.24
N LEU A 46 -0.68 6.29 2.91
CA LEU A 46 -0.87 5.84 1.52
C LEU A 46 -1.75 4.60 1.36
N HIS A 47 -2.13 3.89 2.43
CA HIS A 47 -2.97 2.68 2.37
C HIS A 47 -4.46 3.01 2.36
N HIS A 48 -4.86 3.99 1.56
CA HIS A 48 -6.25 4.43 1.39
C HIS A 48 -6.52 4.87 -0.05
N LEU A 49 -7.78 5.15 -0.35
CA LEU A 49 -8.24 5.51 -1.70
C LEU A 49 -7.45 6.69 -2.31
N THR A 50 -7.15 7.74 -1.54
CA THR A 50 -6.33 8.87 -2.02
C THR A 50 -4.91 8.41 -2.38
N GLY A 51 -4.31 7.52 -1.60
CA GLY A 51 -3.00 6.94 -1.89
C GLY A 51 -2.98 6.15 -3.20
N LEU A 52 -4.05 5.40 -3.48
CA LEU A 52 -4.21 4.71 -4.77
C LEU A 52 -4.27 5.68 -5.95
N GLN A 53 -4.98 6.80 -5.81
CA GLN A 53 -5.04 7.83 -6.85
C GLN A 53 -3.66 8.42 -7.12
N LEU A 54 -2.86 8.66 -6.08
CA LEU A 54 -1.47 9.11 -6.22
C LEU A 54 -0.61 8.08 -6.96
N VAL A 55 -0.77 6.79 -6.65
CA VAL A 55 -0.07 5.72 -7.39
C VAL A 55 -0.46 5.74 -8.87
N ALA A 56 -1.75 5.84 -9.19
CA ALA A 56 -2.23 5.87 -10.57
C ALA A 56 -1.64 7.06 -11.34
N GLN A 57 -1.59 8.24 -10.72
CA GLN A 57 -1.02 9.44 -11.31
C GLN A 57 0.49 9.30 -11.54
N ARG A 58 1.21 8.65 -10.62
CA ARG A 58 2.67 8.55 -10.65
C ARG A 58 3.20 7.41 -11.54
N PHE A 59 2.53 6.26 -11.53
CA PHE A 59 3.03 5.02 -12.13
C PHE A 59 2.09 4.45 -13.20
N GLY A 60 0.93 5.05 -13.43
CA GLY A 60 -0.03 4.65 -14.47
C GLY A 60 -1.12 3.68 -13.99
N GLY A 61 -2.01 3.31 -14.91
CA GLY A 61 -3.25 2.59 -14.59
C GLY A 61 -3.05 1.17 -14.04
N LEU A 62 -2.05 0.42 -14.51
CA LEU A 62 -1.78 -0.93 -13.97
C LEU A 62 -1.21 -0.89 -12.56
N ALA A 63 -0.43 0.16 -12.23
CA ALA A 63 0.10 0.35 -10.89
C ALA A 63 -1.02 0.60 -9.86
N PHE A 64 -2.15 1.21 -10.27
CA PHE A 64 -3.34 1.32 -9.43
C PHE A 64 -3.84 -0.04 -8.96
N LEU A 65 -3.89 -1.04 -9.86
CA LEU A 65 -4.34 -2.38 -9.52
C LEU A 65 -3.34 -3.08 -8.58
N ALA A 66 -2.04 -2.91 -8.80
CA ALA A 66 -1.01 -3.45 -7.91
C ALA A 66 -1.12 -2.85 -6.50
N ALA A 67 -1.34 -1.54 -6.40
CA ALA A 67 -1.55 -0.87 -5.13
C ALA A 67 -2.87 -1.30 -4.45
N CYS A 68 -3.94 -1.54 -5.22
CA CYS A 68 -5.18 -2.09 -4.67
C CYS A 68 -4.93 -3.46 -4.04
N LEU A 69 -4.27 -4.37 -4.75
CA LEU A 69 -3.96 -5.71 -4.24
C LEU A 69 -3.12 -5.64 -2.95
N HIS A 70 -2.10 -4.77 -2.95
CA HIS A 70 -1.27 -4.53 -1.77
C HIS A 70 -2.11 -4.09 -0.57
N ILE A 71 -2.92 -3.03 -0.72
CA ILE A 71 -3.71 -2.49 0.39
C ILE A 71 -4.75 -3.52 0.87
N LEU A 72 -5.44 -4.19 -0.05
CA LEU A 72 -6.40 -5.23 0.30
C LEU A 72 -5.74 -6.36 1.10
N GLU A 73 -4.55 -6.82 0.71
CA GLU A 73 -3.83 -7.83 1.47
C GLU A 73 -3.49 -7.34 2.89
N ASP A 74 -3.08 -6.08 3.00
CA ASP A 74 -2.63 -5.48 4.24
C ASP A 74 -3.73 -5.05 5.21
N CYS A 75 -4.91 -4.80 4.67
CA CYS A 75 -6.12 -4.32 5.35
C CYS A 75 -7.24 -5.38 5.32
N LEU A 76 -6.89 -6.67 5.26
CA LEU A 76 -7.83 -7.80 5.43
C LEU A 76 -9.01 -7.79 4.44
N GLY A 77 -8.75 -7.42 3.19
CA GLY A 77 -9.72 -7.34 2.10
C GLY A 77 -10.52 -6.04 2.08
N TYR A 78 -10.18 -5.07 2.93
CA TYR A 78 -10.80 -3.75 2.97
C TYR A 78 -9.94 -2.71 2.26
N LEU A 79 -10.59 -1.76 1.59
CA LEU A 79 -9.93 -0.60 1.02
C LEU A 79 -10.32 0.66 1.83
N PRO A 80 -9.42 1.17 2.69
CA PRO A 80 -9.71 2.31 3.54
C PRO A 80 -9.93 3.62 2.78
N GLN A 81 -10.78 4.48 3.34
CA GLN A 81 -10.70 5.93 3.20
C GLN A 81 -9.70 6.49 4.21
N GLU A 82 -9.21 7.70 3.98
CA GLU A 82 -8.29 8.36 4.91
C GLU A 82 -8.93 8.54 6.30
N SER A 83 -10.21 8.90 6.35
CA SER A 83 -10.99 9.07 7.58
C SER A 83 -11.20 7.79 8.39
N ASP A 84 -11.06 6.61 7.78
CA ASP A 84 -11.28 5.34 8.48
C ASP A 84 -10.19 5.09 9.54
N TYR A 85 -9.00 5.65 9.32
CA TYR A 85 -7.91 5.64 10.29
C TYR A 85 -8.14 6.54 11.51
N ASP A 86 -9.03 7.52 11.40
CA ASP A 86 -9.37 8.40 12.53
C ASP A 86 -10.49 7.82 13.38
N THR A 87 -11.33 6.96 12.80
CA THR A 87 -12.48 6.33 13.45
C THR A 87 -12.18 4.95 14.02
N GLY A 88 -10.99 4.40 13.74
CA GLY A 88 -10.57 3.08 14.24
C GLY A 88 -11.22 1.91 13.51
N VAL A 89 -11.74 2.13 12.30
CA VAL A 89 -12.28 1.08 11.42
C VAL A 89 -11.16 0.17 10.88
N VAL A 90 -9.93 0.69 10.83
CA VAL A 90 -8.71 0.04 10.31
C VAL A 90 -7.62 -0.03 11.36
#